data_AF-A0A6M0CCB0-F1
#
_entry.id   AF-A0A6M0CCB0-F1
#
_cell.length_a   1.000
_cell.length_b   1.000
_cell.length_c   1.000
_cell.angle_alpha   90.00
_cell.angle_beta   90.00
_cell.angle_gamma   90.00
#
_symmetry.space_group_name_H-M   'P 1'
#
loop_
_entity.id
_entity.type
_entity.pdbx_description
1 polymer ?
#
loop_
_entity_poly.entity_id
_entity_poly.type
_entity_poly.pdbx_seq_one_letter_code
_entity_poly.pdbx_strand_id
1 'polypeptide(L)' 'YTGFYSEMVEYLQKSWEYSSFLPVGTVINWIDSFTGFFENVGDDLDADRLAKTSEWQDLMSWVISHSEVS' A
#
# COMPACT_ATOMS: atom_id res chain seq x y z
N TYR A 1 -2.88 19.57 2.28
CA TYR A 1 -3.75 18.41 2.03
C TYR A 1 -3.66 18.08 0.56
N THR A 2 -2.77 17.17 0.21
CA THR A 2 -2.59 16.71 -1.16
C THR A 2 -3.46 15.45 -1.29
N GLY A 3 -4.54 15.48 -2.07
CA GLY A 3 -5.56 14.42 -2.17
C GLY A 3 -5.08 13.04 -2.69
N PHE A 4 -3.77 12.77 -2.64
CA PHE A 4 -3.12 11.60 -3.22
C PHE A 4 -3.23 10.33 -2.36
N TYR A 5 -3.46 10.44 -1.04
CA TYR A 5 -3.56 9.24 -0.19
C TYR A 5 -4.85 8.45 -0.41
N SER A 6 -5.97 9.12 -0.69
CA SER A 6 -7.22 8.43 -1.02
C SER A 6 -7.13 7.72 -2.37
N GLU A 7 -6.53 8.37 -3.38
CA GLU A 7 -6.27 7.77 -4.69
C GLU A 7 -5.30 6.58 -4.58
N MET A 8 -4.26 6.70 -3.74
CA MET A 8 -3.35 5.60 -3.44
C MET A 8 -4.11 4.37 -2.93
N VAL A 9 -4.98 4.52 -1.94
CA VAL A 9 -5.81 3.42 -1.41
C VAL A 9 -6.62 2.76 -2.52
N GLU A 10 -7.29 3.55 -3.36
CA GLU A 10 -8.09 3.04 -4.47
C GLU A 10 -7.26 2.21 -5.46
N TYR A 11 -6.09 2.71 -5.86
CA TYR A 11 -5.22 1.99 -6.79
C TYR A 11 -4.62 0.72 -6.19
N LEU A 12 -4.24 0.74 -4.91
CA LEU A 12 -3.72 -0.45 -4.23
C LEU A 12 -4.81 -1.53 -4.08
N GLN A 13 -6.03 -1.15 -3.69
CA GLN A 13 -7.17 -2.07 -3.66
C GLN A 13 -7.50 -2.65 -5.03
N LYS A 14 -7.46 -1.84 -6.11
CA LYS A 14 -7.62 -2.36 -7.48
C LYS A 14 -6.51 -3.34 -7.87
N SER A 15 -5.27 -3.07 -7.47
CA SER A 15 -4.13 -3.95 -7.76
C SER A 15 -4.21 -5.29 -7.03
N TRP A 16 -4.92 -5.34 -5.89
CA TRP A 16 -5.10 -6.56 -5.09
C TRP A 16 -5.72 -7.71 -5.88
N GLU A 17 -6.73 -7.42 -6.71
CA GLU A 17 -7.43 -8.40 -7.56
C GLU A 17 -6.51 -9.10 -8.57
N TYR A 18 -5.35 -8.51 -8.86
CA TYR A 18 -4.35 -9.05 -9.79
C TYR A 18 -3.16 -9.69 -9.06
N SER A 19 -3.13 -9.63 -7.73
CA SER A 19 -2.08 -10.23 -6.95
C SER A 19 -2.33 -11.72 -6.75
N SER A 20 -1.43 -12.55 -7.29
CA SER A 20 -1.40 -13.99 -6.99
C SER A 20 -0.64 -14.32 -5.69
N PHE A 21 -0.21 -13.29 -4.95
CA PHE A 21 0.53 -13.43 -3.71
C PHE A 21 -0.39 -13.64 -2.51
N LEU A 22 0.16 -14.28 -1.47
CA LEU A 22 -0.44 -14.24 -0.14
C LEU A 22 -0.59 -12.77 0.32
N PRO A 23 -1.56 -12.45 1.19
CA PRO A 23 -1.83 -11.10 1.68
C PRO A 23 -0.59 -10.29 2.06
N VAL A 24 0.31 -10.88 2.85
CA VAL A 24 1.57 -10.25 3.27
C VAL A 24 2.50 -9.99 2.09
N GLY A 25 2.54 -10.89 1.10
CA GLY A 25 3.34 -10.73 -0.12
C GLY A 25 2.83 -9.59 -1.00
N THR A 26 1.51 -9.40 -1.06
CA THR A 26 0.92 -8.26 -1.76
C THR A 26 1.31 -6.94 -1.11
N VAL A 27 1.28 -6.86 0.22
CA VAL A 27 1.68 -5.64 0.95
C VAL A 27 3.18 -5.35 0.78
N ILE A 28 4.03 -6.37 0.84
CA ILE A 28 5.47 -6.22 0.55
C ILE A 28 5.69 -5.68 -0.86
N ASN A 29 4.99 -6.22 -1.85
CA ASN A 29 5.09 -5.76 -3.23
C ASN A 29 4.70 -4.28 -3.40
N TRP A 30 3.70 -3.79 -2.65
CA TRP A 30 3.35 -2.37 -2.65
C TRP A 30 4.46 -1.49 -2.07
N ILE A 31 5.06 -1.89 -0.95
CA ILE A 31 6.18 -1.17 -0.33
C ILE A 31 7.39 -1.16 -1.26
N ASP A 32 7.76 -2.30 -1.85
CA ASP A 32 8.87 -2.39 -2.80
C ASP A 32 8.65 -1.49 -4.02
N SER A 33 7.40 -1.43 -4.52
CA SER A 33 7.03 -0.55 -5.64
C SER A 33 7.17 0.93 -5.28
N PHE A 34 6.76 1.33 -4.08
CA PHE A 34 6.94 2.71 -3.62
C PHE A 34 8.41 3.05 -3.39
N THR A 35 9.17 2.20 -2.72
CA THR A 35 10.61 2.39 -2.51
C THR A 35 11.32 2.59 -3.85
N GLY A 36 11.08 1.71 -4.83
CA GLY A 36 11.66 1.85 -6.16
C GLY A 36 11.23 3.12 -6.89
N PHE A 37 9.99 3.59 -6.71
CA PHE A 37 9.55 4.87 -7.27
C PHE A 37 10.30 6.06 -6.65
N PHE A 38 10.41 6.10 -5.31
CA PHE A 38 11.10 7.18 -4.60
C PHE A 38 12.59 7.21 -4.93
N GLU A 39 13.26 6.06 -4.96
CA GLU A 39 14.67 5.95 -5.34
C GLU A 39 14.93 6.51 -6.76
N ASN A 40 14.02 6.24 -7.70
CA ASN A 40 14.12 6.75 -9.08
C ASN A 40 13.99 8.27 -9.18
N VAL A 41 13.35 8.93 -8.21
CA VAL A 41 13.26 10.40 -8.13
C VAL A 41 14.30 11.02 -7.19
N GLY A 42 15.23 10.21 -6.66
CA GLY A 42 16.30 10.64 -5.78
C GLY A 42 15.86 10.95 -4.35
N ASP A 43 14.79 10.31 -3.90
CA ASP A 43 14.22 10.44 -2.55
C ASP A 43 14.05 9.06 -1.91
N ASP A 44 13.79 9.01 -0.60
CA ASP A 44 13.54 7.77 0.14
C ASP A 44 12.08 7.69 0.58
N LEU A 45 11.51 6.48 0.57
CA LEU A 45 10.19 6.27 1.14
C LEU A 45 10.23 6.46 2.66
N ASP A 46 9.55 7.48 3.15
CA ASP A 46 9.27 7.66 4.58
C ASP A 46 8.16 6.69 5.03
N ALA A 47 8.53 5.41 5.19
CA ALA A 47 7.62 4.33 5.56
C ALA A 47 7.00 4.55 6.94
N ASP A 48 7.73 5.16 7.88
CA ASP A 48 7.23 5.49 9.22
C ASP A 48 6.11 6.52 9.16
N ARG A 49 6.23 7.51 8.29
CA ARG A 49 5.18 8.50 8.07
C ARG A 49 4.00 7.89 7.33
N LEU A 50 4.24 7.08 6.30
CA LEU A 50 3.18 6.37 5.57
C LEU A 50 2.35 5.49 6.52
N ALA A 51 3.01 4.71 7.38
CA ALA A 51 2.35 3.80 8.33
C ALA A 51 1.49 4.52 9.39
N LYS A 52 1.74 5.82 9.61
CA LYS A 52 0.96 6.68 10.52
C LYS A 52 -0.21 7.38 9.84
N THR A 53 -0.34 7.32 8.52
CA THR A 53 -1.50 7.87 7.83
C THR A 53 -2.74 7.02 8.11
N SER A 54 -3.90 7.67 8.26
CA SER A 54 -5.19 7.01 8.41
C SER A 54 -5.47 6.08 7.22
N GLU A 55 -5.18 6.56 6.02
CA GLU A 55 -5.43 5.88 4.76
C GLU A 55 -4.66 4.56 4.66
N TRP A 56 -3.40 4.55 5.08
CA TRP A 56 -2.62 3.31 5.12
C TRP A 56 -3.13 2.35 6.20
N GLN A 57 -3.49 2.85 7.39
CA GLN A 57 -4.02 2.01 8.47
C GLN A 57 -5.37 1.38 8.11
N ASP A 58 -6.24 2.14 7.46
CA ASP A 58 -7.52 1.66 6.93
C ASP A 58 -7.30 0.60 5.85
N LEU A 59 -6.33 0.83 4.95
CA LEU A 59 -5.95 -0.16 3.94
C LEU A 59 -5.42 -1.46 4.56
N MET A 60 -4.56 -1.39 5.56
CA MET A 60 -4.06 -2.59 6.26
C MET A 60 -5.20 -3.34 6.97
N SER A 61 -6.13 -2.61 7.58
CA SER A 61 -7.33 -3.22 8.20
C SER A 61 -8.23 -3.91 7.17
N TRP A 62 -8.38 -3.30 5.99
CA TRP A 62 -9.08 -3.90 4.85
C TRP A 62 -8.38 -5.17 4.37
N VAL A 63 -7.05 -5.16 4.21
CA VAL A 63 -6.24 -6.34 3.82
C VAL A 63 -6.43 -7.49 4.80
N ILE A 64 -6.33 -7.22 6.10
CA ILE A 64 -6.51 -8.24 7.15
C ILE A 64 -7.92 -8.85 7.05
N SER A 65 -8.94 -8.00 6.96
CA SER A 65 -10.34 -8.46 6.87
C SER A 65 -10.61 -9.28 5.61
N HIS A 66 -9.99 -8.94 4.47
CA HIS A 66 -10.17 -9.69 3.21
C HIS A 66 -9.36 -10.99 3.18
N SER A 67 -8.25 -11.05 3.91
CA SER A 67 -7.44 -12.26 4.04
C SER A 67 -8.09 -13.35 4.91
N GLU A 68 -9.01 -12.99 5.80
CA GLU A 68 -9.73 -13.94 6.65
C GLU A 68 -10.96 -14.55 5.95
N VAL A 69 -11.37 -13.98 4.80
CA VAL A 69 -12.59 -14.35 4.05
C VAL A 69 -12.25 -15.12 2.75
N SER A 70 -10.96 -15.34 2.46
CA SER A 70 -10.46 -16.08 1.28
C SER A 70 -9.98 -17.49 1.63
#